data_AF-A0A3M3WQB3-F1
#
_entry.id   AF-A0A3M3WQB3-F1
#
_cell.length_a   1.000
_cell.length_b   1.000
_cell.length_c   1.000
_cell.angle_alpha   90.00
_cell.angle_beta   90.00
_cell.angle_gamma   90.00
#
_symmetry.space_group_name_H-M   'P 1'
#
loop_
_entity.id
_entity.type
_entity.pdbx_description
1 polymer ?
#
loop_
_entity_poly.entity_id
_entity_poly.type
_entity_poly.pdbx_seq_one_letter_code
_entity_poly.pdbx_strand_id
1 'polypeptide(L)'
;MILGDEPVSALDVSVQAQVVNLLEDLKHQFGLTLVIVAHGLAVIRHMSDRVAVMYLGEIVELAPVDALFENPLHPYTQALMAAVPVSHPDLRQPRPLLGGDMPSPSRPPSGCRFHSRCPHARALCKEAVPVMETVEAERQVACHFWREIANAGSATLILPTPSAAYTQRLNLFKHHQSLALESQP
;
A
#
# COMPACT_ATOMS: atom_id res chain seq x y z
N MET A 1 21.41 -6.79 -16.19
CA MET A 1 20.69 -6.20 -15.04
C MET A 1 20.35 -4.77 -15.37
N ILE A 2 19.13 -4.33 -15.07
CA ILE A 2 18.64 -2.95 -15.28
C ILE A 2 18.15 -2.42 -13.93
N LEU A 3 18.50 -1.16 -13.63
CA LEU A 3 17.99 -0.40 -12.48
C LEU A 3 17.19 0.80 -13.02
N GLY A 4 15.92 0.91 -12.63
CA GLY A 4 15.06 2.03 -13.00
C GLY A 4 14.54 2.77 -11.76
N ASP A 5 14.74 4.08 -11.71
CA ASP A 5 14.14 4.95 -10.70
C ASP A 5 12.96 5.69 -11.32
N GLU A 6 11.75 5.32 -10.91
CA GLU A 6 10.48 5.82 -11.44
C GLU A 6 10.39 5.86 -12.98
N PRO A 7 10.67 4.75 -13.70
CA PRO A 7 10.89 4.76 -15.16
C PRO A 7 9.66 5.16 -15.99
N VAL A 8 8.48 5.24 -15.37
CA VAL A 8 7.20 5.52 -16.03
C VAL A 8 6.43 6.71 -15.43
N SER A 9 6.97 7.41 -14.42
CA SER A 9 6.21 8.42 -13.66
C SER A 9 5.81 9.66 -14.46
N ALA A 10 6.58 10.02 -15.50
CA ALA A 10 6.32 11.19 -16.35
C ALA A 10 5.42 10.89 -17.57
N LEU A 11 4.90 9.67 -17.69
CA LEU A 11 4.14 9.21 -18.85
C LEU A 11 2.63 9.23 -18.56
N ASP A 12 1.82 9.46 -19.59
CA ASP A 12 0.38 9.25 -19.49
C ASP A 12 0.03 7.77 -19.29
N VAL A 13 -1.14 7.48 -18.74
CA VAL A 13 -1.57 6.12 -18.37
C VAL A 13 -1.49 5.13 -19.55
N SER A 14 -1.75 5.59 -20.77
CA SER A 14 -1.74 4.70 -21.95
C SER A 14 -0.32 4.36 -22.40
N VAL A 15 0.60 5.33 -22.34
CA VAL A 15 2.02 5.12 -22.67
C VAL A 15 2.72 4.37 -21.54
N GLN A 16 2.34 4.60 -20.28
CA GLN A 16 2.82 3.80 -19.15
C GLN A 16 2.59 2.30 -19.41
N ALA A 17 1.38 1.91 -19.79
CA ALA A 17 1.05 0.51 -20.07
C ALA A 17 1.91 -0.09 -21.19
N GLN A 18 2.16 0.68 -22.26
CA GLN A 18 3.00 0.23 -23.37
C GLN A 18 4.47 0.01 -22.94
N VAL A 19 5.02 0.96 -22.16
CA VAL A 19 6.40 0.86 -21.67
C VAL A 19 6.56 -0.30 -20.68
N VAL A 20 5.56 -0.49 -19.80
CA VAL A 20 5.52 -1.61 -18.85
C VAL A 20 5.57 -2.96 -19.60
N ASN A 21 4.71 -3.14 -20.60
CA ASN A 21 4.66 -4.38 -21.39
C ASN A 21 5.98 -4.60 -22.16
N LEU A 22 6.56 -3.55 -22.75
CA LEU A 22 7.84 -3.66 -23.44
C LEU A 22 8.96 -4.10 -22.49
N LEU A 23 9.03 -3.52 -21.28
CA LEU A 23 10.05 -3.88 -20.29
C LEU A 23 9.89 -5.33 -19.81
N GLU A 24 8.65 -5.82 -19.71
CA GLU A 24 8.35 -7.20 -19.39
C GLU A 24 8.78 -8.16 -20.52
N ASP A 25 8.46 -7.84 -21.78
CA ASP A 25 8.90 -8.61 -22.94
C ASP A 25 10.43 -8.72 -23.00
N LEU A 26 11.13 -7.59 -22.76
CA LEU A 26 12.59 -7.55 -22.71
C LEU A 26 13.15 -8.35 -21.52
N LYS A 27 12.50 -8.32 -20.35
CA LYS A 27 12.86 -9.13 -19.18
C LYS A 27 12.88 -10.61 -19.56
N HIS A 28 11.83 -11.09 -20.22
CA HIS A 28 11.69 -12.48 -20.62
C HIS A 28 12.62 -12.87 -21.77
N GLN A 29 12.68 -12.05 -22.82
CA GLN A 29 13.47 -12.34 -24.02
C GLN A 29 14.97 -12.47 -23.71
N PHE A 30 15.49 -11.62 -22.82
CA PHE A 30 16.92 -11.54 -22.53
C PHE A 30 17.32 -12.10 -21.16
N GLY A 31 16.37 -12.64 -20.38
CA GLY A 31 16.63 -13.17 -19.03
C GLY A 31 17.18 -12.10 -18.07
N LEU A 32 16.63 -10.89 -18.13
CA LEU A 32 17.17 -9.75 -17.38
C LEU A 32 16.68 -9.74 -15.93
N THR A 33 17.58 -9.43 -15.00
CA THR A 33 17.19 -8.95 -13.67
C THR A 33 16.82 -7.47 -13.76
N LEU A 34 15.63 -7.13 -13.29
CA LEU A 34 15.08 -5.78 -13.28
C LEU A 34 14.80 -5.36 -11.83
N VAL A 35 15.39 -4.24 -11.41
CA VAL A 35 15.10 -3.60 -10.13
C VAL A 35 14.49 -2.24 -10.43
N ILE A 36 13.25 -2.03 -9.97
CA ILE A 36 12.52 -0.78 -10.22
C ILE A 36 12.07 -0.17 -8.90
N VAL A 37 12.25 1.15 -8.78
CA VAL A 37 11.60 1.98 -7.77
C VAL A 37 10.39 2.64 -8.41
N ALA A 38 9.22 2.52 -7.78
CA ALA A 38 7.99 3.16 -8.24
C ALA A 38 7.08 3.45 -7.05
N HIS A 39 6.20 4.44 -7.20
CA HIS A 39 5.14 4.74 -6.23
C HIS A 39 3.76 4.20 -6.66
N GLY A 40 3.60 3.84 -7.94
CA GLY A 40 2.34 3.31 -8.48
C GLY A 40 2.18 1.82 -8.23
N LEU A 41 1.26 1.44 -7.31
CA LEU A 41 1.03 0.04 -6.95
C LEU A 41 0.58 -0.85 -8.13
N ALA A 42 -0.14 -0.30 -9.12
CA ALA A 42 -0.52 -1.04 -10.32
C ALA A 42 0.70 -1.45 -11.17
N VAL A 43 1.67 -0.53 -11.34
CA VAL A 43 2.93 -0.80 -12.05
C VAL A 43 3.75 -1.84 -11.29
N ILE A 44 3.87 -1.67 -9.97
CA ILE A 44 4.59 -2.61 -9.10
C ILE A 44 3.99 -4.02 -9.21
N ARG A 45 2.66 -4.15 -9.14
CA ARG A 45 1.96 -5.44 -9.22
C ARG A 45 2.23 -6.17 -10.53
N HIS A 46 2.29 -5.43 -11.64
CA HIS A 46 2.44 -6.01 -12.98
C HIS A 46 3.88 -6.42 -13.27
N MET A 47 4.87 -5.63 -12.85
CA MET A 47 6.27 -5.83 -13.28
C MET A 47 7.12 -6.69 -12.35
N SER A 48 6.71 -6.87 -11.10
CA SER A 48 7.59 -7.35 -10.03
C SER A 48 7.26 -8.78 -9.62
N ASP A 49 8.29 -9.62 -9.49
CA ASP A 49 8.13 -10.95 -8.88
C ASP A 49 8.09 -10.85 -7.34
N ARG A 50 8.86 -9.90 -6.79
CA ARG A 50 8.96 -9.57 -5.36
C ARG A 50 8.95 -8.06 -5.16
N VAL A 51 8.45 -7.61 -4.02
CA VAL A 51 8.30 -6.19 -3.70
C VAL A 51 8.89 -5.90 -2.33
N ALA A 52 9.78 -4.90 -2.25
CA ALA A 52 10.27 -4.31 -1.01
C ALA A 52 9.54 -2.99 -0.75
N VAL A 53 8.84 -2.89 0.37
CA VAL A 53 8.18 -1.66 0.83
C VAL A 53 9.11 -0.93 1.76
N MET A 54 9.34 0.35 1.50
CA MET A 54 10.21 1.20 2.31
C MET A 54 9.42 2.30 3.02
N TYR A 55 9.83 2.64 4.24
CA TYR A 55 9.33 3.80 4.97
C TYR A 55 10.48 4.56 5.63
N LEU A 56 10.61 5.86 5.29
CA LEU A 56 11.68 6.74 5.75
C LEU A 56 13.09 6.11 5.62
N GLY A 57 13.36 5.44 4.49
CA GLY A 57 14.66 4.86 4.18
C GLY A 57 14.90 3.43 4.70
N GLU A 58 13.95 2.82 5.40
CA GLU A 58 14.07 1.44 5.90
C GLU A 58 13.12 0.51 5.15
N ILE A 59 13.57 -0.70 4.81
CA ILE A 59 12.68 -1.76 4.31
C ILE A 59 11.83 -2.25 5.48
N VAL A 60 10.52 -2.10 5.37
CA VAL A 60 9.57 -2.53 6.40
C VAL A 60 8.89 -3.85 6.09
N GLU A 61 8.81 -4.21 4.81
CA GLU A 61 8.27 -5.48 4.35
C GLU A 61 8.87 -5.87 3.00
N LEU A 62 9.16 -7.15 2.80
CA LEU A 62 9.60 -7.74 1.54
C LEU A 62 8.86 -9.07 1.35
N ALA A 63 8.17 -9.24 0.23
CA ALA A 63 7.40 -10.44 -0.05
C ALA A 63 7.23 -10.68 -1.56
N PRO A 64 6.86 -11.90 -1.98
CA PRO A 64 6.29 -12.12 -3.31
C PRO A 64 5.13 -11.16 -3.55
N VAL A 65 4.98 -10.69 -4.79
CA VAL A 65 4.00 -9.67 -5.15
C VAL A 65 2.59 -10.06 -4.71
N ASP A 66 2.13 -11.28 -5.02
CA ASP A 66 0.78 -11.72 -4.68
C ASP A 66 0.54 -11.75 -3.17
N ALA A 67 1.50 -12.31 -2.41
CA ALA A 67 1.40 -12.37 -0.96
C ALA A 67 1.35 -10.98 -0.29
N LEU A 68 2.05 -9.99 -0.85
CA LEU A 68 2.03 -8.61 -0.37
C LEU A 68 0.66 -7.95 -0.61
N PHE A 69 0.07 -8.17 -1.79
CA PHE A 69 -1.23 -7.57 -2.15
C PHE A 69 -2.41 -8.27 -1.47
N GLU A 70 -2.31 -9.57 -1.21
CA GLU A 70 -3.38 -10.35 -0.59
C GLU A 70 -3.37 -10.26 0.95
N ASN A 71 -2.18 -10.35 1.56
CA ASN A 71 -2.05 -10.39 3.01
C ASN A 71 -0.84 -9.59 3.51
N PRO A 72 -0.85 -8.25 3.40
CA PRO A 72 0.24 -7.41 3.89
C PRO A 72 0.38 -7.48 5.42
N LEU A 73 1.60 -7.65 5.92
CA LEU A 73 1.87 -7.85 7.36
C LEU A 73 2.18 -6.55 8.10
N HIS A 74 2.94 -5.65 7.49
CA HIS A 74 3.33 -4.42 8.16
C HIS A 74 2.16 -3.41 8.12
N PRO A 75 1.81 -2.73 9.24
CA PRO A 75 0.69 -1.79 9.27
C PRO A 75 0.76 -0.66 8.23
N TYR A 76 1.98 -0.24 7.88
CA TYR A 76 2.20 0.70 6.77
C TYR A 76 1.79 0.09 5.42
N THR A 77 2.22 -1.13 5.12
CA THR A 77 1.84 -1.83 3.88
C THR A 77 0.34 -2.08 3.82
N GLN A 78 -0.29 -2.47 4.93
CA GLN A 78 -1.76 -2.60 5.02
C GLN A 78 -2.45 -1.29 4.65
N ALA A 79 -1.95 -0.16 5.16
CA ALA A 79 -2.51 1.14 4.82
C ALA A 79 -2.29 1.54 3.35
N LEU A 80 -1.14 1.20 2.76
CA LEU A 80 -0.89 1.39 1.33
C LEU A 80 -1.88 0.57 0.48
N MET A 81 -2.07 -0.71 0.79
CA MET A 81 -2.98 -1.57 0.02
C MET A 81 -4.43 -1.11 0.13
N ALA A 82 -4.85 -0.68 1.32
CA ALA A 82 -6.20 -0.15 1.50
C ALA A 82 -6.43 1.22 0.83
N ALA A 83 -5.37 1.93 0.44
CA ALA A 83 -5.47 3.16 -0.36
C ALA A 83 -5.66 2.90 -1.86
N VAL A 84 -5.41 1.67 -2.34
CA VAL A 84 -5.60 1.29 -3.74
C VAL A 84 -7.08 1.43 -4.14
N PRO A 85 -7.41 2.19 -5.20
CA PRO A 85 -8.78 2.30 -5.68
C PRO A 85 -9.32 0.94 -6.14
N VAL A 86 -10.48 0.54 -5.60
CA VAL A 86 -11.25 -0.58 -6.15
C VAL A 86 -12.20 -0.09 -7.23
N SER A 87 -12.26 -0.81 -8.35
CA SER A 87 -13.06 -0.46 -9.53
C SER A 87 -14.57 -0.50 -9.27
N HIS A 88 -15.02 -1.31 -8.31
CA HIS A 88 -16.42 -1.44 -7.93
C HIS A 88 -16.73 -0.69 -6.61
N PRO A 89 -17.69 0.25 -6.60
CA PRO A 89 -18.06 1.03 -5.41
C PRO A 89 -18.48 0.17 -4.21
N ASP A 90 -19.14 -0.95 -4.47
CA ASP A 90 -19.73 -1.82 -3.45
C ASP A 90 -18.69 -2.70 -2.73
N LEU A 91 -17.48 -2.80 -3.30
CA LEU A 91 -16.35 -3.54 -2.73
C LEU A 91 -15.39 -2.63 -1.97
N ARG A 92 -15.73 -1.36 -1.75
CA ARG A 92 -14.89 -0.41 -1.02
C ARG A 92 -14.79 -0.81 0.44
N GLN A 93 -13.67 -1.42 0.80
CA GLN A 93 -13.30 -1.58 2.19
C GLN A 93 -13.05 -0.21 2.83
N PRO A 94 -13.35 -0.05 4.14
CA PRO A 94 -13.05 1.18 4.83
C PRO A 94 -11.54 1.44 4.82
N ARG A 95 -11.15 2.65 4.41
CA ARG A 95 -9.74 3.03 4.34
C ARG A 95 -9.22 3.31 5.75
N PRO A 96 -8.14 2.66 6.20
CA PRO A 96 -7.38 3.14 7.34
C PRO A 96 -6.89 4.55 7.04
N LEU A 97 -7.41 5.52 7.77
CA LEU A 97 -6.81 6.85 7.79
C LEU A 97 -5.59 6.77 8.69
N LEU A 98 -4.41 6.84 8.08
CA LEU A 98 -3.17 7.02 8.82
C LEU A 98 -3.24 8.36 9.55
N GLY A 99 -3.18 8.31 10.87
CA GLY A 99 -3.10 9.51 11.71
C GLY A 99 -1.73 10.17 11.61
N GLY A 100 -1.69 11.49 11.86
CA GLY A 100 -0.46 12.27 11.97
C GLY A 100 0.21 12.63 10.64
N ASP A 101 1.05 13.66 10.69
CA ASP A 101 1.84 14.14 9.55
C ASP A 101 3.04 13.24 9.27
N MET A 102 3.56 13.32 8.04
CA MET A 102 4.79 12.62 7.66
C MET A 102 5.98 13.21 8.42
N PRO A 103 6.73 12.41 9.20
CA PRO A 103 7.94 12.88 9.88
C PRO A 103 9.02 13.30 8.88
N SER A 104 9.87 14.23 9.28
CA SER A 104 11.01 14.63 8.46
C SER A 104 12.01 13.48 8.30
N PRO A 105 12.45 13.15 7.07
CA PRO A 105 13.52 12.19 6.84
C PRO A 105 14.86 12.60 7.48
N SER A 106 15.10 13.90 7.68
CA SER A 106 16.33 14.42 8.30
C SER A 106 16.38 14.21 9.82
N ARG A 107 15.23 13.93 10.45
CA ARG A 107 15.12 13.65 11.88
C ARG A 107 14.08 12.56 12.11
N PRO A 108 14.40 11.31 11.74
CA PRO A 108 13.46 10.22 11.83
C PRO A 108 13.09 9.94 13.29
N PRO A 109 11.88 9.43 13.56
CA PRO A 109 11.50 8.97 14.90
C PRO A 109 12.42 7.86 15.42
N SER A 110 12.57 7.75 16.74
CA SER A 110 13.34 6.68 17.38
C SER A 110 12.62 5.33 17.28
N GLY A 111 13.37 4.22 17.37
CA GLY A 111 12.80 2.89 17.27
C GLY A 111 12.20 2.61 15.88
N CYS A 112 10.95 2.15 15.84
CA CYS A 112 10.21 1.96 14.60
C CYS A 112 9.85 3.31 13.98
N ARG A 113 10.45 3.66 12.83
CA ARG A 113 10.20 4.95 12.14
C ARG A 113 8.73 5.24 11.87
N PHE A 114 7.88 4.22 11.76
CA PHE A 114 6.44 4.35 11.51
C PHE A 114 5.58 4.54 12.78
N HIS A 115 6.15 4.46 13.99
CA HIS A 115 5.38 4.46 15.24
C HIS A 115 4.54 5.72 15.47
N SER A 116 4.86 6.85 14.84
CA SER A 116 4.11 8.11 14.98
C SER A 116 2.80 8.11 14.22
N ARG A 117 2.66 7.22 13.22
CA ARG A 117 1.49 7.10 12.35
C ARG A 117 0.82 5.72 12.45
N CYS A 118 1.48 4.77 13.09
CA CYS A 118 0.97 3.41 13.25
C CYS A 118 -0.19 3.37 14.26
N PRO A 119 -1.38 2.87 13.88
CA PRO A 119 -2.51 2.72 14.80
C PRO A 119 -2.26 1.64 15.89
N HIS A 120 -1.27 0.77 15.69
CA HIS A 120 -0.89 -0.29 16.62
C HIS A 120 0.38 0.04 17.43
N ALA A 121 0.83 1.30 17.43
CA ALA A 121 2.05 1.69 18.13
C ALA A 121 1.96 1.44 19.65
N ARG A 122 3.00 0.79 20.21
CA ARG A 122 3.17 0.56 21.65
C ARG A 122 4.49 1.16 22.14
N ALA A 123 4.78 1.07 23.44
CA ALA A 123 6.01 1.61 24.03
C ALA A 123 7.29 1.11 23.33
N LEU A 124 7.38 -0.21 23.09
CA LEU A 124 8.52 -0.83 22.41
C LEU A 124 8.80 -0.24 21.02
N CYS A 125 7.77 0.20 20.30
CA CYS A 125 7.92 0.82 18.98
C CYS A 125 8.69 2.15 19.03
N LYS A 126 8.69 2.86 20.16
CA LYS A 126 9.42 4.12 20.33
C LYS A 126 10.88 3.90 20.77
N GLU A 127 11.12 2.78 21.45
CA GLU A 127 12.38 2.49 22.15
C GLU A 127 13.34 1.63 21.31
N ALA A 128 12.81 0.65 20.57
CA ALA A 128 13.61 -0.31 19.83
C ALA A 128 13.29 -0.29 18.33
N VAL A 129 14.33 -0.42 17.50
CA VAL A 129 14.19 -0.61 16.06
C VAL A 129 13.75 -2.06 15.82
N PRO A 130 12.65 -2.31 15.07
CA PRO A 130 12.24 -3.67 14.76
C PRO A 130 13.27 -4.31 13.85
N VAL A 131 13.68 -5.53 14.20
CA VAL A 131 14.53 -6.35 13.34
C VAL A 131 13.71 -6.88 12.18
N MET A 132 14.38 -7.07 11.05
CA MET A 132 13.76 -7.71 9.91
C MET A 132 13.61 -9.21 10.21
N GLU A 133 12.38 -9.69 10.39
CA GLU A 133 12.07 -11.10 10.67
C GLU A 133 11.64 -11.83 9.39
N THR A 134 12.20 -13.00 9.14
CA THR A 134 11.76 -13.88 8.05
C THR A 134 10.49 -14.62 8.47
N VAL A 135 9.42 -14.35 7.75
CA VAL A 135 8.14 -15.07 7.77
C VAL A 135 8.23 -16.20 6.73
N GLU A 136 7.25 -17.10 6.67
CA GLU A 136 7.23 -18.21 5.70
C GLU A 136 7.41 -17.76 4.24
N ALA A 137 7.92 -18.65 3.38
CA ALA A 137 8.05 -18.45 1.93
C ALA A 137 8.81 -17.17 1.50
N GLU A 138 9.99 -16.93 2.10
CA GLU A 138 10.87 -15.78 1.80
C GLU A 138 10.27 -14.40 2.10
N ARG A 139 9.18 -14.36 2.86
CA ARG A 139 8.58 -13.12 3.33
C ARG A 139 9.37 -12.57 4.50
N GLN A 140 9.38 -11.26 4.62
CA GLN A 140 10.28 -10.53 5.47
C GLN A 140 9.54 -9.31 6.00
N VAL A 141 9.46 -9.12 7.32
CA VAL A 141 8.76 -7.97 7.93
C VAL A 141 9.55 -7.39 9.10
N ALA A 142 9.67 -6.06 9.15
CA ALA A 142 10.30 -5.33 10.25
C ALA A 142 9.22 -4.68 11.13
N CYS A 143 8.58 -5.46 12.00
CA CYS A 143 7.58 -4.97 12.95
C CYS A 143 7.59 -5.81 14.22
N HIS A 144 7.55 -5.16 15.40
CA HIS A 144 7.53 -5.86 16.70
C HIS A 144 6.28 -6.71 16.93
N PHE A 145 5.15 -6.37 16.31
CA PHE A 145 3.83 -6.93 16.64
C PHE A 145 3.08 -7.48 15.42
N TRP A 146 3.78 -7.78 14.31
CA TRP A 146 3.11 -8.22 13.08
C TRP A 146 2.25 -9.47 13.28
N ARG A 147 2.71 -10.44 14.11
CA ARG A 147 1.98 -11.68 14.41
C ARG A 147 0.64 -11.39 15.09
N GLU A 148 0.66 -10.53 16.11
CA GLU A 148 -0.56 -10.14 16.83
C GLU A 148 -1.53 -9.39 15.91
N ILE A 149 -1.01 -8.47 15.09
CA ILE A 149 -1.81 -7.66 14.16
C ILE A 149 -2.44 -8.54 13.08
N ALA A 150 -1.68 -9.47 12.50
CA ALA A 150 -2.19 -10.41 11.50
C ALA A 150 -3.25 -11.36 12.10
N ASN A 151 -3.03 -11.87 13.32
CA ASN A 151 -3.94 -12.81 13.98
C ASN A 151 -5.24 -12.16 14.48
N ALA A 152 -5.22 -10.86 14.81
CA ALA A 152 -6.43 -10.12 15.16
C ALA A 152 -7.40 -9.95 13.97
N GLY A 153 -6.94 -10.28 12.75
CA GLY A 153 -7.58 -9.88 11.50
C GLY A 153 -7.50 -8.36 11.31
N SER A 154 -7.61 -7.88 10.08
CA SER A 154 -7.72 -6.43 9.78
C SER A 154 -8.92 -5.71 10.43
N ALA A 155 -9.65 -6.39 11.32
CA ALA A 155 -10.71 -5.86 12.15
C ALA A 155 -10.11 -5.16 13.38
N THR A 156 -9.59 -3.96 13.19
CA THR A 156 -9.86 -2.75 14.00
C THR A 156 -9.00 -1.62 13.45
N LEU A 157 -9.29 -1.21 12.22
CA LEU A 157 -8.98 0.15 11.80
C LEU A 157 -10.17 0.98 12.27
N ILE A 158 -9.97 1.72 13.35
CA ILE A 158 -10.99 2.59 13.94
C ILE A 158 -11.52 3.51 12.83
N LEU A 159 -12.79 3.32 12.48
CA LEU A 159 -13.49 4.20 11.54
C LEU A 159 -13.67 5.56 12.23
N PRO A 160 -13.18 6.67 11.68
CA PRO A 160 -13.65 7.97 12.12
C PRO A 160 -15.11 8.13 11.71
N THR A 161 -15.90 8.69 12.61
CA THR A 161 -17.29 9.04 12.35
C THR A 161 -17.34 10.00 11.15
N PRO A 162 -18.11 9.70 10.09
CA PRO A 162 -18.18 10.57 8.94
C PRO A 162 -18.67 11.97 9.35
N SER A 163 -18.00 13.00 8.86
CA SER A 163 -18.42 14.38 9.10
C SER A 163 -19.80 14.65 8.48
N ALA A 164 -20.55 15.60 9.04
CA ALA A 164 -21.87 15.96 8.52
C ALA A 164 -21.85 16.30 7.01
N ALA A 165 -20.77 16.95 6.54
CA ALA A 165 -20.57 17.27 5.13
C ALA A 165 -20.38 16.03 4.24
N TYR A 166 -19.69 15.00 4.73
CA TYR A 166 -19.54 13.73 4.00
C TYR A 166 -20.88 13.02 3.84
N THR A 167 -21.64 12.93 4.93
CA THR A 167 -22.97 12.27 4.92
C THR A 167 -23.93 12.96 3.96
N GLN A 168 -23.92 14.30 3.94
CA GLN A 168 -24.75 15.09 3.02
C GLN A 168 -24.39 14.83 1.55
N ARG A 169 -23.10 14.80 1.21
CA ARG A 169 -22.64 14.53 -0.17
C ARG A 169 -22.96 13.11 -0.61
N LEU A 170 -22.81 12.13 0.28
CA LEU A 170 -23.13 10.73 -0.01
C LEU A 170 -24.64 10.55 -0.29
N ASN A 171 -25.50 11.23 0.46
CA ASN A 171 -26.95 11.19 0.25
C ASN A 171 -27.35 11.81 -1.09
N LEU A 172 -26.74 12.95 -1.47
CA LEU A 172 -26.96 13.57 -2.78
C LEU A 172 -26.52 12.64 -3.92
N PHE A 173 -25.35 11.98 -3.80
CA PHE A 173 -24.87 11.03 -4.79
C PHE A 173 -25.83 9.84 -4.96
N LYS A 174 -26.28 9.24 -3.86
CA LYS A 174 -27.24 8.11 -3.88
C LYS A 174 -28.57 8.52 -4.51
N HIS A 175 -29.06 9.72 -4.22
CA HIS A 175 -30.30 10.24 -4.79
C HIS A 175 -30.18 10.47 -6.31
N HIS A 176 -29.06 11.01 -6.78
CA HIS A 176 -28.82 11.14 -8.22
C HIS A 176 -28.65 9.78 -8.91
N GLN A 177 -28.04 8.80 -8.24
CA GLN A 177 -27.87 7.45 -8.77
C GLN A 177 -29.22 6.71 -8.91
N SER A 178 -30.14 6.86 -7.95
CA SER A 178 -31.49 6.27 -8.05
C SER A 178 -32.30 6.89 -9.19
N LEU A 179 -32.20 8.21 -9.37
CA LEU A 179 -32.87 8.92 -10.48
C LEU A 179 -32.31 8.52 -11.86
N ALA A 180 -31.02 8.20 -11.94
CA ALA A 180 -30.39 7.72 -13.17
C ALA A 180 -30.77 6.26 -13.52
N LEU A 181 -31.14 5.45 -12.52
CA LEU A 181 -31.63 4.07 -12.71
C LEU A 181 -33.13 4.03 -13.08
N GLU A 182 -33.92 5.01 -12.61
CA GLU A 182 -35.36 5.12 -12.91
C GLU A 182 -35.67 5.77 -14.27
N SER A 183 -34.67 6.29 -14.98
CA SER A 183 -34.82 7.00 -16.26
C SER A 183 -34.31 6.25 -17.49
N GLN A 184 -34.01 4.95 -17.37
CA GLN A 184 -33.76 4.08 -18.53
C GLN A 184 -35.09 3.46 -19.01
N PRO A 185 -35.53 3.72 -20.26
CA PRO A 185 -36.73 3.10 -20.84
C PRO A 185 -36.55 1.61 -21.14
#